data_AF-A0A1E8FGM1-F1
#
_entry.id   AF-A0A1E8FGM1-F1
#
_cell.length_a   1.000
_cell.length_b   1.000
_cell.length_c   1.000
_cell.angle_alpha   90.00
_cell.angle_beta   90.00
_cell.angle_gamma   90.00
#
_symmetry.space_group_name_H-M   'P 1'
#
loop_
_entity.id
_entity.type
_entity.pdbx_description
1 polymer ?
#
loop_
_entity_poly.entity_id
_entity_poly.type
_entity_poly.pdbx_seq_one_letter_code
_entity_poly.pdbx_strand_id
1 'polypeptide(L)'
;MMFFRATCLAVFTSLTIAADSGHLPSQLLANAGQADKPAPLLWLSVLQDNQQAKERLLAYAEDQQDEYWLEMLIKAGYSPAALALSRIEDNPRVTQRLVRLAARGGVAEAQYEFALTRDDFAHRETWLKAAAEQDFFIAQTALADWYLLHQKSSLAEPWLEKTAATDPQSAFQLASIRWQQGLEDEGFGLFEFAAEQGHEQARNVMAVLKTYKPQSIAALAAVKQVTVADSQCRQQIQPFATGLAEMVQANRIYQQYLGDKRLKQLPLCVNKPVWLQRNAIRCDANWQGQGRLGCNIEVLEPVVRQRQFTHAVILAKSGKANVNNGVMYLDVGDTYSVFVHELAHFVGFVDEYPLTRSFAKEYCARKSAPNLVFLGAITYAPLANIEYWQSIEFPVTLYPARTCNNIGVESYKPSDRITFMENHDARYIPPIYLNIWRSLLNDPKAQRPIAMNLFQHYEKAGNTEKAAYWLNIFRQQRAITATEDSDDTVDANISAD
;
A
#
# COMPACT_ATOMS: atom_id res chain seq x y z
N MET A 1 -17.36 -94.41 26.86
CA MET A 1 -16.65 -93.29 27.50
C MET A 1 -15.64 -92.55 26.60
N MET A 2 -15.35 -93.01 25.37
CA MET A 2 -14.43 -92.30 24.44
C MET A 2 -15.09 -91.18 23.62
N PHE A 3 -16.37 -91.31 23.23
CA PHE A 3 -17.06 -90.28 22.43
C PHE A 3 -17.26 -88.95 23.17
N PHE A 4 -17.53 -88.97 24.48
CA PHE A 4 -17.74 -87.75 25.27
C PHE A 4 -16.47 -86.90 25.40
N ARG A 5 -15.29 -87.53 25.38
CA ARG A 5 -13.99 -86.82 25.48
C ARG A 5 -13.60 -86.11 24.18
N ALA A 6 -13.94 -86.67 23.02
CA ALA A 6 -13.67 -86.04 21.73
C ALA A 6 -14.58 -84.82 21.47
N THR A 7 -15.86 -84.90 21.83
CA THR A 7 -16.79 -83.76 21.69
C THR A 7 -16.48 -82.63 22.65
N CYS A 8 -16.10 -82.92 23.90
CA CYS A 8 -15.63 -81.89 24.84
C CYS A 8 -14.34 -81.22 24.36
N LEU A 9 -13.40 -81.95 23.76
CA LEU A 9 -12.16 -81.37 23.24
C LEU A 9 -12.40 -80.48 22.01
N ALA A 10 -13.35 -80.84 21.13
CA ALA A 10 -13.73 -80.04 19.96
C ALA A 10 -14.51 -78.77 20.36
N VAL A 11 -15.42 -78.88 21.33
CA VAL A 11 -16.14 -77.72 21.89
C VAL A 11 -15.18 -76.80 22.65
N PHE A 12 -14.27 -77.33 23.46
CA PHE A 12 -13.24 -76.52 24.13
C PHE A 12 -12.30 -75.84 23.13
N THR A 13 -11.81 -76.54 22.11
CA THR A 13 -10.92 -75.94 21.10
C THR A 13 -11.64 -74.90 20.25
N SER A 14 -12.91 -75.11 19.89
CA SER A 14 -13.73 -74.10 19.20
C SER A 14 -14.03 -72.87 20.07
N LEU A 15 -14.26 -73.05 21.38
CA LEU A 15 -14.44 -71.95 22.34
C LEU A 15 -13.14 -71.21 22.63
N THR A 16 -11.99 -71.89 22.69
CA THR A 16 -10.69 -71.23 22.90
C THR A 16 -10.21 -70.48 21.66
N ILE A 17 -10.46 -70.99 20.45
CA ILE A 17 -10.12 -70.31 19.19
C ILE A 17 -11.07 -69.11 18.96
N ALA A 18 -12.36 -69.24 19.29
CA ALA A 18 -13.31 -68.12 19.23
C ALA A 18 -12.99 -67.03 20.27
N ALA A 19 -12.55 -67.41 21.48
CA ALA A 19 -12.13 -66.46 22.52
C ALA A 19 -10.87 -65.66 22.13
N ASP A 20 -9.91 -66.29 21.45
CA ASP A 20 -8.69 -65.63 20.98
C ASP A 20 -8.98 -64.65 19.83
N SER A 21 -9.95 -65.00 18.95
CA SER A 21 -10.38 -64.12 17.86
C SER A 21 -11.22 -62.91 18.28
N GLY A 22 -11.84 -62.96 19.46
CA GLY A 22 -12.68 -61.87 19.99
C GLY A 22 -11.91 -60.61 20.39
N HIS A 23 -10.58 -60.72 20.53
CA HIS A 23 -9.69 -59.61 20.85
C HIS A 23 -8.90 -59.08 19.65
N LEU A 24 -9.06 -59.68 18.46
CA LEU A 24 -8.43 -59.19 17.25
C LEU A 24 -8.95 -57.78 16.90
N PRO A 25 -8.07 -56.79 16.66
CA PRO A 25 -8.48 -55.43 16.32
C PRO A 25 -9.44 -55.36 15.12
N SER A 26 -9.24 -56.21 14.10
CA SER A 26 -10.12 -56.29 12.93
C SER A 26 -11.54 -56.74 13.30
N GLN A 27 -11.68 -57.74 14.19
CA GLN A 27 -12.97 -58.23 14.64
C GLN A 27 -13.66 -57.20 15.57
N LEU A 28 -12.90 -56.56 16.46
CA LEU A 28 -13.41 -55.51 17.34
C LEU A 28 -13.91 -54.29 16.54
N LEU A 29 -13.18 -53.88 15.51
CA LEU A 29 -13.60 -52.81 14.59
C LEU A 29 -14.86 -53.17 13.80
N ALA A 30 -15.00 -54.43 13.38
CA ALA A 30 -16.20 -54.92 12.70
C ALA A 30 -17.41 -54.94 13.65
N ASN A 31 -17.25 -55.47 14.86
CA ASN A 31 -18.29 -55.52 15.88
C ASN A 31 -18.72 -54.11 16.30
N ALA A 32 -17.77 -53.19 16.46
CA ALA A 32 -18.06 -51.79 16.77
C ALA A 32 -18.95 -51.15 15.68
N GLY A 33 -18.77 -51.49 14.41
CA GLY A 33 -19.59 -50.96 13.32
C GLY A 33 -21.06 -51.37 13.36
N GLN A 34 -21.43 -52.38 14.16
CA GLN A 34 -22.79 -52.89 14.29
C GLN A 34 -23.39 -52.64 15.69
N ALA A 35 -22.61 -52.05 16.60
CA ALA A 35 -23.01 -51.89 17.99
C ALA A 35 -23.72 -50.54 18.21
N ASP A 36 -24.79 -50.55 19.01
CA ASP A 36 -25.47 -49.32 19.45
C ASP A 36 -24.55 -48.41 20.28
N LYS A 37 -23.56 -49.01 20.98
CA LYS A 37 -22.54 -48.32 21.77
C LYS A 37 -21.15 -48.79 21.35
N PRO A 38 -20.57 -48.21 20.29
CA PRO A 38 -19.33 -48.70 19.70
C PRO A 38 -18.09 -48.39 20.54
N ALA A 39 -18.12 -47.34 21.38
CA ALA A 39 -16.94 -46.80 22.05
C ALA A 39 -16.16 -47.80 22.94
N PRO A 40 -16.80 -48.64 23.79
CA PRO A 40 -16.06 -49.65 24.57
C PRO A 40 -15.33 -50.70 23.70
N LEU A 41 -15.92 -51.09 22.56
CA LEU A 41 -15.31 -52.04 21.63
C LEU A 41 -14.12 -51.41 20.89
N LEU A 42 -14.27 -50.15 20.49
CA LEU A 42 -13.17 -49.37 19.90
C LEU A 42 -12.04 -49.19 20.91
N TRP A 43 -12.34 -48.91 22.18
CA TRP A 43 -11.35 -48.74 23.24
C TRP A 43 -10.44 -49.96 23.43
N LEU A 44 -11.00 -51.18 23.40
CA LEU A 44 -10.21 -52.41 23.46
C LEU A 44 -9.19 -52.54 22.32
N SER A 45 -9.50 -51.97 21.16
CA SER A 45 -8.57 -51.90 20.01
C SER A 45 -7.58 -50.74 20.15
N VAL A 46 -7.99 -49.62 20.74
CA VAL A 46 -7.10 -48.48 21.05
C VAL A 46 -5.99 -48.89 22.02
N LEU A 47 -6.31 -49.72 23.03
CA LEU A 47 -5.32 -50.28 23.96
C LEU A 47 -4.27 -51.16 23.26
N GLN A 48 -4.56 -51.65 22.06
CA GLN A 48 -3.64 -52.40 21.20
C GLN A 48 -2.93 -51.50 20.18
N ASP A 49 -2.91 -50.18 20.43
CA ASP A 49 -2.30 -49.15 19.58
C ASP A 49 -2.86 -49.08 18.14
N ASN A 50 -4.10 -49.55 17.94
CA ASN A 50 -4.70 -49.56 16.61
C ASN A 50 -5.15 -48.14 16.17
N GLN A 51 -4.52 -47.62 15.12
CA GLN A 51 -4.78 -46.28 14.60
C GLN A 51 -6.23 -46.09 14.11
N GLN A 52 -6.77 -47.05 13.36
CA GLN A 52 -8.14 -46.97 12.85
C GLN A 52 -9.17 -46.95 13.98
N ALA A 53 -8.90 -47.65 15.09
CA ALA A 53 -9.74 -47.61 16.27
C ALA A 53 -9.67 -46.24 16.97
N LYS A 54 -8.49 -45.61 17.04
CA LYS A 54 -8.34 -44.25 17.59
C LYS A 54 -9.11 -43.22 16.76
N GLU A 55 -9.02 -43.29 15.44
CA GLU A 55 -9.74 -42.41 14.51
C GLU A 55 -11.26 -42.58 14.64
N ARG A 56 -11.76 -43.82 14.67
CA ARG A 56 -13.20 -44.08 14.84
C ARG A 56 -13.72 -43.67 16.21
N LEU A 57 -12.93 -43.90 17.27
CA LEU A 57 -13.32 -43.50 18.61
C LEU A 57 -13.32 -41.98 18.76
N LEU A 58 -12.37 -41.28 18.13
CA LEU A 58 -12.36 -39.82 18.06
C LEU A 58 -13.62 -39.30 17.38
N ALA A 59 -13.92 -39.78 16.17
CA ALA A 59 -15.11 -39.33 15.43
C ALA A 59 -16.41 -39.57 16.22
N TYR A 60 -16.53 -40.73 16.88
CA TYR A 60 -17.65 -40.99 17.79
C TYR A 60 -17.71 -40.00 18.95
N ALA A 61 -16.56 -39.74 19.61
CA ALA A 61 -16.51 -38.84 20.76
C ALA A 61 -16.77 -37.37 20.38
N GLU A 62 -16.34 -36.93 19.21
CA GLU A 62 -16.64 -35.59 18.68
C GLU A 62 -18.14 -35.42 18.37
N ASP A 63 -18.76 -36.39 17.69
CA ASP A 63 -20.18 -36.37 17.34
C ASP A 63 -21.08 -36.34 18.58
N GLN A 64 -20.70 -37.07 19.63
CA GLN A 64 -21.44 -37.13 20.88
C GLN A 64 -21.02 -36.06 21.90
N GLN A 65 -20.02 -35.23 21.57
CA GLN A 65 -19.35 -34.30 22.50
C GLN A 65 -18.95 -34.99 23.83
N ASP A 66 -18.45 -36.22 23.75
CA ASP A 66 -18.16 -37.07 24.91
C ASP A 66 -16.74 -36.82 25.43
N GLU A 67 -16.63 -35.96 26.45
CA GLU A 67 -15.38 -35.60 27.12
C GLU A 67 -14.60 -36.82 27.64
N TYR A 68 -15.30 -37.86 28.14
CA TYR A 68 -14.66 -39.02 28.74
C TYR A 68 -13.83 -39.78 27.69
N TRP A 69 -14.39 -40.03 26.51
CA TRP A 69 -13.64 -40.75 25.48
C TRP A 69 -12.51 -39.91 24.87
N LEU A 70 -12.69 -38.60 24.79
CA LEU A 70 -11.61 -37.68 24.38
C LEU A 70 -10.46 -37.71 25.38
N GLU A 71 -10.72 -37.64 26.68
CA GLU A 71 -9.69 -37.80 27.71
C GLU A 71 -9.00 -39.15 27.65
N MET A 72 -9.74 -40.23 27.42
CA MET A 72 -9.19 -41.57 27.32
C MET A 72 -8.27 -41.72 26.12
N LEU A 73 -8.63 -41.13 24.97
CA LEU A 73 -7.76 -41.04 23.79
C LEU A 73 -6.49 -40.23 24.06
N ILE A 74 -6.60 -39.10 24.76
CA ILE A 74 -5.43 -38.29 25.16
C ILE A 74 -4.50 -39.09 26.07
N LYS A 75 -5.06 -39.81 27.07
CA LYS A 75 -4.30 -40.69 27.98
C LYS A 75 -3.60 -41.84 27.23
N ALA A 76 -4.19 -42.31 26.13
CA ALA A 76 -3.59 -43.30 25.22
C ALA A 76 -2.56 -42.70 24.23
N GLY A 77 -2.23 -41.41 24.35
CA GLY A 77 -1.25 -40.73 23.49
C GLY A 77 -1.80 -40.26 22.13
N TYR A 78 -3.10 -40.35 21.89
CA TYR A 78 -3.71 -39.91 20.63
C TYR A 78 -4.00 -38.40 20.67
N SER A 79 -3.04 -37.63 20.16
CA SER A 79 -3.02 -36.18 20.28
C SER A 79 -4.13 -35.40 19.53
N PRO A 80 -4.73 -35.91 18.42
CA PRO A 80 -5.92 -35.28 17.82
C PRO A 80 -7.09 -35.10 18.81
N ALA A 81 -7.27 -36.04 19.75
CA ALA A 81 -8.31 -35.92 20.76
C ALA A 81 -8.12 -34.72 21.71
N ALA A 82 -6.88 -34.25 21.91
CA ALA A 82 -6.63 -33.03 22.67
C ALA A 82 -7.17 -31.79 21.93
N LEU A 83 -7.05 -31.74 20.60
CA LEU A 83 -7.61 -30.63 19.83
C LEU A 83 -9.14 -30.67 19.88
N ALA A 84 -9.75 -31.85 19.70
CA ALA A 84 -11.19 -32.04 19.81
C ALA A 84 -11.74 -31.62 21.19
N LEU A 85 -11.11 -32.07 22.28
CA LEU A 85 -11.51 -31.66 23.63
C LEU A 85 -11.40 -30.15 23.84
N SER A 86 -10.40 -29.50 23.22
CA SER A 86 -10.26 -28.04 23.31
C SER A 86 -11.44 -27.27 22.71
N ARG A 87 -12.21 -27.89 21.79
CA ARG A 87 -13.37 -27.25 21.13
C ARG A 87 -14.63 -27.25 21.99
N ILE A 88 -14.72 -28.17 22.95
CA ILE A 88 -15.87 -28.29 23.87
C ILE A 88 -15.54 -27.83 25.30
N GLU A 89 -14.27 -27.58 25.61
CA GLU A 89 -13.82 -27.06 26.89
C GLU A 89 -14.07 -25.54 27.01
N ASP A 90 -14.80 -25.16 28.07
CA ASP A 90 -15.15 -23.76 28.37
C ASP A 90 -14.01 -22.96 28.98
N ASN A 91 -13.06 -23.60 29.66
CA ASN A 91 -11.98 -22.91 30.37
C ASN A 91 -10.83 -22.55 29.42
N PRO A 92 -10.57 -21.25 29.13
CA PRO A 92 -9.58 -20.84 28.15
C PRO A 92 -8.15 -21.29 28.50
N ARG A 93 -7.83 -21.46 29.79
CA ARG A 93 -6.51 -21.94 30.22
C ARG A 93 -6.34 -23.43 29.92
N VAL A 94 -7.41 -24.21 30.01
CA VAL A 94 -7.40 -25.64 29.68
C VAL A 94 -7.37 -25.80 28.17
N THR A 95 -8.19 -25.05 27.43
CA THR A 95 -8.16 -24.98 25.96
C THR A 95 -6.74 -24.72 25.44
N GLN A 96 -6.04 -23.71 25.96
CA GLN A 96 -4.65 -23.41 25.55
C GLN A 96 -3.67 -24.56 25.84
N ARG A 97 -3.84 -25.27 26.96
CA ARG A 97 -3.01 -26.44 27.30
C ARG A 97 -3.29 -27.61 26.36
N LEU A 98 -4.55 -27.84 26.03
CA LEU A 98 -5.00 -28.88 25.11
C LEU A 98 -4.51 -28.62 23.68
N VAL A 99 -4.63 -27.40 23.17
CA VAL A 99 -4.07 -26.99 21.86
C VAL A 99 -2.55 -27.20 21.86
N ARG A 100 -1.84 -26.76 22.90
CA ARG A 100 -0.39 -27.00 23.02
C ARG A 100 -0.04 -28.49 23.05
N LEU A 101 -0.86 -29.32 23.70
CA LEU A 101 -0.67 -30.76 23.76
C LEU A 101 -0.84 -31.38 22.36
N ALA A 102 -1.92 -31.04 21.67
CA ALA A 102 -2.18 -31.47 20.30
C ALA A 102 -1.06 -31.03 19.33
N ALA A 103 -0.60 -29.78 19.44
CA ALA A 103 0.48 -29.24 18.62
C ALA A 103 1.79 -30.04 18.79
N ARG A 104 2.17 -30.31 20.04
CA ARG A 104 3.33 -31.16 20.37
C ARG A 104 3.18 -32.59 19.90
N GLY A 105 1.95 -33.07 19.80
CA GLY A 105 1.58 -34.36 19.26
C GLY A 105 1.51 -34.43 17.73
N GLY A 106 1.88 -33.37 17.02
CA GLY A 106 1.96 -33.37 15.56
C GLY A 106 0.70 -32.91 14.83
N VAL A 107 -0.35 -32.48 15.53
CA VAL A 107 -1.62 -32.10 14.87
C VAL A 107 -1.45 -30.74 14.16
N ALA A 108 -1.47 -30.75 12.83
CA ALA A 108 -1.14 -29.56 12.02
C ALA A 108 -2.01 -28.32 12.33
N GLU A 109 -3.33 -28.50 12.48
CA GLU A 109 -4.23 -27.39 12.87
C GLU A 109 -3.86 -26.82 14.25
N ALA A 110 -3.58 -27.69 15.23
CA ALA A 110 -3.16 -27.24 16.55
C ALA A 110 -1.78 -26.56 16.54
N GLN A 111 -0.86 -27.01 15.68
CA GLN A 111 0.43 -26.37 15.49
C GLN A 111 0.27 -24.97 14.91
N TYR A 112 -0.59 -24.80 13.90
CA TYR A 112 -0.96 -23.48 13.38
C TYR A 112 -1.52 -22.57 14.47
N GLU A 113 -2.53 -23.02 15.22
CA GLU A 113 -3.12 -22.24 16.30
C GLU A 113 -2.09 -21.87 17.38
N PHE A 114 -1.26 -22.84 17.76
CA PHE A 114 -0.23 -22.63 18.75
C PHE A 114 0.84 -21.63 18.25
N ALA A 115 1.14 -21.60 16.95
CA ALA A 115 2.03 -20.61 16.36
C ALA A 115 1.52 -19.17 16.53
N LEU A 116 0.20 -18.98 16.53
CA LEU A 116 -0.43 -17.66 16.66
C LEU A 116 -0.50 -17.17 18.11
N THR A 117 -0.24 -18.02 19.11
CA THR A 117 -0.29 -17.63 20.53
C THR A 117 0.79 -16.66 20.96
N ARG A 118 1.85 -16.51 20.17
CA ARG A 118 3.00 -15.63 20.46
C ARG A 118 3.43 -14.92 19.19
N ASP A 119 3.88 -13.68 19.35
CA ASP A 119 4.36 -12.82 18.26
C ASP A 119 5.88 -12.86 18.07
N ASP A 120 6.60 -13.79 18.71
CA ASP A 120 8.03 -13.94 18.47
C ASP A 120 8.33 -14.77 17.22
N PHE A 121 9.30 -14.31 16.44
CA PHE A 121 9.64 -14.87 15.13
C PHE A 121 9.96 -16.35 15.16
N ALA A 122 10.83 -16.78 16.08
CA ALA A 122 11.28 -18.16 16.15
C ALA A 122 10.15 -19.12 16.53
N HIS A 123 9.32 -18.76 17.51
CA HIS A 123 8.17 -19.56 17.90
C HIS A 123 7.19 -19.71 16.74
N ARG A 124 6.75 -18.59 16.15
CA ARG A 124 5.75 -18.61 15.09
C ARG A 124 6.25 -19.35 13.86
N GLU A 125 7.49 -19.10 13.43
CA GLU A 125 8.12 -19.81 12.32
C GLU A 125 8.17 -21.33 12.57
N THR A 126 8.62 -21.75 13.76
CA THR A 126 8.77 -23.18 14.10
C THR A 126 7.46 -23.94 13.93
N TRP A 127 6.38 -23.41 14.50
CA TRP A 127 5.10 -24.09 14.52
C TRP A 127 4.31 -23.95 13.22
N LEU A 128 4.39 -22.80 12.54
CA LEU A 128 3.83 -22.67 11.19
C LEU A 128 4.53 -23.62 10.23
N LYS A 129 5.86 -23.73 10.29
CA LYS A 129 6.62 -24.67 9.45
C LYS A 129 6.23 -26.12 9.71
N ALA A 130 6.12 -26.53 10.97
CA ALA A 130 5.70 -27.89 11.33
C ALA A 130 4.31 -28.25 10.76
N ALA A 131 3.38 -27.29 10.74
CA ALA A 131 2.06 -27.49 10.15
C ALA A 131 2.10 -27.47 8.61
N ALA A 132 2.85 -26.53 8.03
CA ALA A 132 2.96 -26.33 6.59
C ALA A 132 3.64 -27.52 5.88
N GLU A 133 4.63 -28.17 6.54
CA GLU A 133 5.30 -29.38 6.06
C GLU A 133 4.38 -30.61 6.03
N GLN A 134 3.24 -30.56 6.73
CA GLN A 134 2.18 -31.57 6.68
C GLN A 134 1.09 -31.24 5.65
N ASP A 135 1.41 -30.38 4.68
CA ASP A 135 0.49 -29.88 3.65
C ASP A 135 -0.75 -29.16 4.19
N PHE A 136 -0.68 -28.62 5.42
CA PHE A 136 -1.75 -27.81 5.97
C PHE A 136 -1.76 -26.42 5.31
N PHE A 137 -2.65 -26.25 4.33
CA PHE A 137 -2.75 -25.09 3.44
C PHE A 137 -2.73 -23.74 4.18
N ILE A 138 -3.52 -23.60 5.25
CA ILE A 138 -3.60 -22.36 6.03
C ILE A 138 -2.26 -22.00 6.67
N ALA A 139 -1.48 -23.01 7.11
CA ALA A 139 -0.13 -22.76 7.62
C ALA A 139 0.87 -22.42 6.51
N GLN A 140 0.72 -22.99 5.30
CA GLN A 140 1.58 -22.64 4.16
C GLN A 140 1.44 -21.17 3.78
N THR A 141 0.19 -20.68 3.63
CA THR A 141 -0.07 -19.26 3.33
C THR A 141 0.38 -18.35 4.47
N ALA A 142 0.05 -18.69 5.72
CA ALA A 142 0.45 -17.90 6.88
C ALA A 142 1.98 -17.85 7.07
N LEU A 143 2.70 -18.94 6.76
CA LEU A 143 4.16 -18.97 6.81
C LEU A 143 4.79 -18.09 5.73
N ALA A 144 4.24 -18.11 4.51
CA ALA A 144 4.66 -17.22 3.44
C ALA A 144 4.46 -15.75 3.84
N ASP A 145 3.28 -15.39 4.35
CA ASP A 145 2.99 -14.06 4.87
C ASP A 145 3.96 -13.64 5.98
N TRP A 146 4.24 -14.55 6.91
CA TRP A 146 5.18 -14.31 8.00
C TRP A 146 6.57 -13.99 7.49
N TYR A 147 7.03 -14.70 6.46
CA TYR A 147 8.31 -14.43 5.81
C TYR A 147 8.33 -13.11 5.05
N LEU A 148 7.27 -12.77 4.32
CA LEU A 148 7.17 -11.51 3.58
C LEU A 148 7.16 -10.31 4.53
N LEU A 149 6.44 -10.39 5.65
CA LEU A 149 6.42 -9.36 6.69
C LEU A 149 7.83 -9.06 7.24
N HIS A 150 8.69 -10.08 7.30
CA HIS A 150 10.06 -9.98 7.78
C HIS A 150 11.09 -9.82 6.64
N GLN A 151 10.63 -9.48 5.42
CA GLN A 151 11.48 -9.24 4.25
C GLN A 151 12.33 -10.46 3.83
N LYS A 152 11.88 -11.68 4.17
CA LYS A 152 12.53 -12.95 3.81
C LYS A 152 11.86 -13.60 2.59
N SER A 153 11.76 -12.87 1.48
CA SER A 153 11.02 -13.31 0.28
C SER A 153 11.47 -14.68 -0.24
N SER A 154 12.78 -14.98 -0.22
CA SER A 154 13.30 -16.27 -0.69
C SER A 154 12.81 -17.48 0.12
N LEU A 155 12.44 -17.28 1.39
CA LEU A 155 11.83 -18.34 2.21
C LEU A 155 10.32 -18.45 1.96
N ALA A 156 9.67 -17.36 1.54
CA ALA A 156 8.25 -17.35 1.21
C ALA A 156 7.95 -18.05 -0.13
N GLU A 157 8.81 -17.86 -1.13
CA GLU A 157 8.62 -18.33 -2.51
C GLU A 157 8.20 -19.81 -2.62
N PRO A 158 8.90 -20.78 -1.99
CA PRO A 158 8.52 -22.19 -2.12
C PRO A 158 7.13 -22.52 -1.55
N TRP A 159 6.68 -21.76 -0.55
CA TRP A 159 5.34 -21.93 0.03
C TRP A 159 4.28 -21.30 -0.86
N LEU A 160 4.57 -20.12 -1.41
CA LEU A 160 3.69 -19.47 -2.38
C LEU A 160 3.54 -20.29 -3.67
N GLU A 161 4.59 -20.95 -4.14
CA GLU A 161 4.53 -21.86 -5.29
C GLU A 161 3.53 -23.02 -5.07
N LYS A 162 3.41 -23.52 -3.83
CA LYS A 162 2.44 -24.58 -3.49
C LYS A 162 1.00 -24.08 -3.47
N THR A 163 0.78 -22.83 -3.07
CA THR A 163 -0.57 -22.29 -2.81
C THR A 163 -1.12 -21.41 -3.93
N ALA A 164 -0.27 -20.82 -4.76
CA ALA A 164 -0.64 -19.83 -5.79
C ALA A 164 -1.55 -20.37 -6.90
N ALA A 165 -1.58 -21.69 -7.13
CA ALA A 165 -2.49 -22.28 -8.13
C ALA A 165 -3.97 -22.21 -7.71
N THR A 166 -4.25 -22.03 -6.41
CA THR A 166 -5.61 -22.05 -5.85
C THR A 166 -5.94 -20.86 -4.96
N ASP A 167 -4.94 -20.18 -4.39
CA ASP A 167 -5.13 -18.97 -3.58
C ASP A 167 -4.73 -17.69 -4.35
N PRO A 168 -5.69 -16.79 -4.64
CA PRO A 168 -5.43 -15.54 -5.34
C PRO A 168 -4.45 -14.61 -4.60
N GLN A 169 -4.43 -14.63 -3.26
CA GLN A 169 -3.52 -13.81 -2.47
C GLN A 169 -2.07 -14.30 -2.64
N SER A 170 -1.84 -15.60 -2.49
CA SER A 170 -0.55 -16.24 -2.73
C SER A 170 -0.06 -16.02 -4.17
N ALA A 171 -0.97 -16.15 -5.15
CA ALA A 171 -0.64 -15.87 -6.55
C ALA A 171 -0.19 -14.42 -6.75
N PHE A 172 -0.90 -13.45 -6.18
CA PHE A 172 -0.52 -12.03 -6.25
C PHE A 172 0.84 -11.74 -5.60
N GLN A 173 1.13 -12.37 -4.45
CA GLN A 173 2.41 -12.23 -3.76
C GLN A 173 3.55 -12.83 -4.58
N LEU A 174 3.38 -14.05 -5.09
CA LEU A 174 4.36 -14.70 -5.94
C LEU A 174 4.60 -13.92 -7.23
N ALA A 175 3.53 -13.42 -7.86
CA ALA A 175 3.60 -12.57 -9.04
C ALA A 175 4.47 -11.33 -8.80
N SER A 176 4.29 -10.69 -7.64
CA SER A 176 5.06 -9.50 -7.24
C SER A 176 6.55 -9.82 -7.06
N ILE A 177 6.88 -10.98 -6.50
CA ILE A 177 8.26 -11.44 -6.35
C ILE A 177 8.88 -11.75 -7.71
N ARG A 178 8.20 -12.53 -8.56
CA ARG A 178 8.63 -12.86 -9.93
C ARG A 178 8.88 -11.62 -10.76
N TRP A 179 7.99 -10.65 -10.68
CA TRP A 179 8.15 -9.34 -11.33
C TRP A 179 9.43 -8.63 -10.85
N GLN A 180 9.68 -8.57 -9.54
CA GLN A 180 10.89 -7.95 -9.00
C GLN A 180 12.17 -8.65 -9.47
N GLN A 181 12.14 -9.99 -9.57
CA GLN A 181 13.25 -10.82 -10.07
C GLN A 181 13.47 -10.69 -11.60
N GLY A 182 12.56 -10.04 -12.33
CA GLY A 182 12.63 -9.90 -13.79
C GLY A 182 11.99 -11.04 -14.57
N LEU A 183 11.33 -11.98 -13.88
CA LEU A 183 10.52 -13.05 -14.45
C LEU A 183 9.11 -12.49 -14.77
N GLU A 184 9.06 -11.49 -15.65
CA GLU A 184 7.84 -10.69 -15.89
C GLU A 184 6.71 -11.51 -16.53
N ASP A 185 7.01 -12.49 -17.40
CA ASP A 185 6.00 -13.35 -18.03
C ASP A 185 5.31 -14.27 -17.02
N GLU A 186 6.08 -14.90 -16.12
CA GLU A 186 5.54 -15.69 -15.01
C GLU A 186 4.72 -14.81 -14.06
N GLY A 187 5.25 -13.63 -13.72
CA GLY A 187 4.54 -12.66 -12.89
C GLY A 187 3.22 -12.21 -13.51
N PHE A 188 3.19 -11.98 -14.83
CA PHE A 188 1.98 -11.60 -15.56
C PHE A 188 0.91 -12.68 -15.46
N GLY A 189 1.26 -13.95 -15.72
CA GLY A 189 0.29 -15.06 -15.64
C GLY A 189 -0.32 -15.21 -14.24
N LEU A 190 0.48 -15.05 -13.20
CA LEU A 190 0.00 -15.10 -11.80
C LEU A 190 -0.87 -13.89 -11.44
N PHE A 191 -0.52 -12.68 -11.90
CA PHE A 191 -1.38 -11.50 -11.72
C PHE A 191 -2.71 -11.66 -12.45
N GLU A 192 -2.70 -12.24 -13.65
CA GLU A 192 -3.91 -12.49 -14.44
C GLU A 192 -4.83 -13.47 -13.72
N PHE A 193 -4.30 -14.63 -13.28
CA PHE A 193 -5.05 -15.59 -12.47
C PHE A 193 -5.66 -14.93 -11.23
N ALA A 194 -4.87 -14.22 -10.43
CA ALA A 194 -5.37 -13.57 -9.22
C ALA A 194 -6.47 -12.54 -9.54
N ALA A 195 -6.32 -11.77 -10.61
CA ALA A 195 -7.29 -10.77 -11.05
C ALA A 195 -8.61 -11.41 -11.49
N GLU A 196 -8.56 -12.52 -12.22
CA GLU A 196 -9.74 -13.29 -12.66
C GLU A 196 -10.49 -13.92 -11.48
N GLN A 197 -9.77 -14.33 -10.44
CA GLN A 197 -10.35 -14.81 -9.18
C GLN A 197 -10.86 -13.67 -8.26
N GLY A 198 -10.88 -12.43 -8.74
CA GLY A 198 -11.47 -11.29 -8.03
C GLY A 198 -10.52 -10.50 -7.12
N HIS A 199 -9.23 -10.83 -7.08
CA HIS A 199 -8.25 -10.10 -6.26
C HIS A 199 -8.08 -8.65 -6.72
N GLU A 200 -8.43 -7.68 -5.86
CA GLU A 200 -8.52 -6.27 -6.25
C GLU A 200 -7.17 -5.66 -6.66
N GLN A 201 -6.12 -5.88 -5.87
CA GLN A 201 -4.80 -5.32 -6.17
C GLN A 201 -4.23 -5.93 -7.48
N ALA A 202 -4.55 -7.19 -7.77
CA ALA A 202 -4.16 -7.83 -9.01
C ALA A 202 -4.89 -7.21 -10.22
N ARG A 203 -6.19 -6.94 -10.11
CA ARG A 203 -6.95 -6.21 -11.16
C ARG A 203 -6.35 -4.83 -11.44
N ASN A 204 -5.94 -4.10 -10.41
CA ASN A 204 -5.28 -2.80 -10.56
C ASN A 204 -3.92 -2.91 -11.26
N VAL A 205 -3.12 -3.92 -10.91
CA VAL A 205 -1.87 -4.24 -11.61
C VAL A 205 -2.13 -4.58 -13.09
N MET A 206 -3.09 -5.46 -13.36
CA MET A 206 -3.42 -5.86 -14.73
C MET A 206 -3.92 -4.70 -15.59
N ALA A 207 -4.70 -3.77 -15.02
CA ALA A 207 -5.10 -2.55 -15.71
C ALA A 207 -3.89 -1.71 -16.15
N VAL A 208 -2.84 -1.64 -15.31
CA VAL A 208 -1.59 -0.96 -15.66
C VAL A 208 -0.80 -1.72 -16.71
N LEU A 209 -0.58 -3.03 -16.52
CA LEU A 209 0.20 -3.85 -17.46
C LEU A 209 -0.39 -3.90 -18.87
N LYS A 210 -1.73 -3.86 -18.97
CA LYS A 210 -2.45 -3.80 -20.26
C LYS A 210 -2.37 -2.43 -20.94
N THR A 211 -2.18 -1.35 -20.17
CA THR A 211 -2.27 0.03 -20.67
C THR A 211 -0.90 0.66 -20.94
N TYR A 212 0.09 0.36 -20.11
CA TYR A 212 1.36 1.05 -20.08
C TYR A 212 2.52 0.08 -20.32
N LYS A 213 3.58 0.59 -20.94
CA LYS A 213 4.82 -0.16 -21.18
C LYS A 213 6.02 0.69 -20.73
N PRO A 214 7.07 0.08 -20.16
CA PRO A 214 8.30 0.80 -19.83
C PRO A 214 8.94 1.44 -21.08
N GLN A 215 9.34 2.70 -20.98
CA GLN A 215 9.99 3.46 -22.06
C GLN A 215 11.33 4.04 -21.58
N SER A 216 12.30 4.09 -22.48
CA SER A 216 13.58 4.76 -22.19
C SER A 216 13.43 6.28 -22.32
N ILE A 217 14.24 7.03 -21.57
CA ILE A 217 14.31 8.50 -21.66
C ILE A 217 14.63 8.94 -23.10
N ALA A 218 15.53 8.23 -23.78
CA ALA A 218 15.90 8.51 -25.17
C ALA A 218 14.71 8.35 -26.14
N ALA A 219 13.92 7.27 -26.00
CA ALA A 219 12.74 7.05 -26.83
C ALA A 219 11.66 8.13 -26.58
N LEU A 220 11.48 8.53 -25.32
CA LEU A 220 10.53 9.59 -24.96
C LEU A 220 10.94 10.95 -25.51
N ALA A 221 12.24 11.25 -25.55
CA ALA A 221 12.80 12.49 -26.09
C ALA A 221 12.83 12.51 -27.63
N ALA A 222 12.94 11.35 -28.29
CA ALA A 222 12.91 11.28 -29.75
C ALA A 222 11.53 11.63 -30.34
N VAL A 223 10.46 11.38 -29.59
CA VAL A 223 9.10 11.69 -30.00
C VAL A 223 8.73 13.09 -29.49
N LYS A 224 8.71 14.07 -30.39
CA LYS A 224 8.08 15.35 -30.10
C LYS A 224 6.59 15.10 -29.87
N GLN A 225 6.16 15.19 -28.62
CA GLN A 225 4.76 15.01 -28.32
C GLN A 225 4.04 16.23 -28.86
N VAL A 226 3.08 16.02 -29.75
CA VAL A 226 2.09 17.06 -30.10
C VAL A 226 1.20 17.16 -28.87
N THR A 227 1.64 17.91 -27.86
CA THR A 227 0.72 18.45 -26.87
C THR A 227 -0.23 19.30 -27.69
N VAL A 228 -1.48 18.86 -27.82
CA VAL A 228 -2.56 19.81 -28.10
C VAL A 228 -2.46 20.76 -26.92
N ALA A 229 -1.85 21.92 -27.16
CA ALA A 229 -1.79 22.98 -26.19
C ALA A 229 -3.26 23.39 -26.00
N ASP A 230 -3.92 22.72 -25.06
CA ASP A 230 -5.20 23.18 -24.60
C ASP A 230 -4.89 24.54 -23.97
N SER A 231 -5.33 25.59 -24.66
CA SER A 231 -5.10 26.97 -24.28
C SER A 231 -5.69 27.30 -22.91
N GLN A 232 -6.48 26.39 -22.34
CA GLN A 232 -7.03 26.47 -20.99
C GLN A 232 -6.07 25.95 -19.91
N CYS A 233 -5.02 25.18 -20.24
CA CYS A 233 -4.08 24.65 -19.26
C CYS A 233 -2.93 25.64 -18.95
N ARG A 234 -2.83 26.11 -17.70
CA ARG A 234 -1.70 26.92 -17.23
C ARG A 234 -0.57 26.09 -16.64
N GLN A 235 -0.91 24.95 -16.03
CA GLN A 235 0.07 23.96 -15.60
C GLN A 235 -0.18 22.63 -16.31
N GLN A 236 0.81 22.20 -17.10
CA GLN A 236 0.88 20.85 -17.65
C GLN A 236 1.78 20.00 -16.77
N ILE A 237 1.21 18.96 -16.17
CA ILE A 237 1.83 18.13 -15.13
C ILE A 237 2.04 16.73 -15.69
N GLN A 238 3.29 16.24 -15.68
CA GLN A 238 3.63 14.91 -16.16
C GLN A 238 4.02 13.99 -14.99
N PRO A 239 3.21 12.96 -14.68
CA PRO A 239 3.62 11.92 -13.74
C PRO A 239 4.60 10.92 -14.37
N PHE A 240 5.58 10.48 -13.59
CA PHE A 240 6.57 9.47 -13.94
C PHE A 240 6.68 8.41 -12.86
N ALA A 241 6.86 7.15 -13.28
CA ALA A 241 7.13 6.01 -12.40
C ALA A 241 8.23 5.14 -13.00
N THR A 242 9.04 4.46 -12.18
CA THR A 242 10.13 3.58 -12.64
C THR A 242 9.92 2.10 -12.29
N GLY A 243 8.88 1.78 -11.51
CA GLY A 243 8.51 0.42 -11.11
C GLY A 243 7.00 0.19 -11.18
N LEU A 244 6.60 -1.08 -11.04
CA LEU A 244 5.21 -1.48 -11.20
C LEU A 244 4.30 -0.88 -10.10
N ALA A 245 4.73 -0.94 -8.83
CA ALA A 245 3.95 -0.41 -7.72
C ALA A 245 3.76 1.11 -7.83
N GLU A 246 4.81 1.82 -8.19
CA GLU A 246 4.82 3.26 -8.47
C GLU A 246 3.88 3.59 -9.63
N MET A 247 3.87 2.76 -10.68
CA MET A 247 3.02 2.98 -11.84
C MET A 247 1.54 2.70 -11.54
N VAL A 248 1.24 1.69 -10.72
CA VAL A 248 -0.11 1.43 -10.19
C VAL A 248 -0.61 2.64 -9.39
N GLN A 249 0.23 3.19 -8.51
CA GLN A 249 -0.15 4.37 -7.74
C GLN A 249 -0.31 5.62 -8.62
N ALA A 250 0.60 5.84 -9.57
CA ALA A 250 0.51 6.93 -10.53
C ALA A 250 -0.81 6.88 -11.33
N ASN A 251 -1.18 5.69 -11.82
CA ASN A 251 -2.43 5.48 -12.55
C ASN A 251 -3.64 5.71 -11.64
N ARG A 252 -3.62 5.24 -10.39
CA ARG A 252 -4.70 5.48 -9.43
C ARG A 252 -4.93 6.97 -9.17
N ILE A 253 -3.87 7.73 -8.89
CA ILE A 253 -3.93 9.18 -8.68
C ILE A 253 -4.47 9.87 -9.93
N TYR A 254 -3.99 9.47 -11.12
CA TYR A 254 -4.46 10.02 -12.39
C TYR A 254 -5.96 9.79 -12.59
N GLN A 255 -6.47 8.57 -12.37
CA GLN A 255 -7.90 8.27 -12.49
C GLN A 255 -8.75 9.07 -11.48
N GLN A 256 -8.28 9.20 -10.24
CA GLN A 256 -8.97 9.99 -9.21
C GLN A 256 -8.99 11.48 -9.56
N TYR A 257 -7.90 12.01 -10.12
CA TYR A 257 -7.86 13.37 -10.65
C TYR A 257 -8.87 13.61 -11.76
N LEU A 258 -9.00 12.70 -12.74
CA LEU A 258 -10.02 12.83 -13.80
C LEU A 258 -11.46 12.86 -13.23
N GLY A 259 -11.68 12.16 -12.12
CA GLY A 259 -12.97 12.11 -11.41
C GLY A 259 -13.25 13.29 -10.48
N ASP A 260 -12.24 14.08 -10.08
CA ASP A 260 -12.39 15.10 -9.04
C ASP A 260 -13.03 16.39 -9.58
N LYS A 261 -14.34 16.52 -9.32
CA LYS A 261 -15.13 17.69 -9.73
C LYS A 261 -14.66 19.01 -9.12
N ARG A 262 -13.97 18.99 -7.97
CA ARG A 262 -13.49 20.21 -7.30
C ARG A 262 -12.40 20.89 -8.11
N LEU A 263 -11.53 20.10 -8.75
CA LEU A 263 -10.36 20.59 -9.47
C LEU A 263 -10.62 20.82 -10.97
N LYS A 264 -11.73 20.31 -11.53
CA LYS A 264 -12.11 20.49 -12.95
C LYS A 264 -12.13 21.94 -13.43
N GLN A 265 -12.32 22.85 -12.49
CA GLN A 265 -12.48 24.27 -12.69
C GLN A 265 -11.14 25.03 -12.67
N LEU A 266 -10.05 24.37 -12.27
CA LEU A 266 -8.71 24.92 -12.27
C LEU A 266 -8.04 24.65 -13.63
N PRO A 267 -7.25 25.58 -14.17
CA PRO A 267 -6.49 25.40 -15.41
C PRO A 267 -5.24 24.50 -15.20
N LEU A 268 -5.47 23.31 -14.66
CA LEU A 268 -4.49 22.25 -14.40
C LEU A 268 -4.73 21.12 -15.38
N CYS A 269 -3.67 20.54 -15.93
CA CYS A 269 -3.76 19.41 -16.85
C CYS A 269 -2.72 18.36 -16.47
N VAL A 270 -3.20 17.27 -15.87
CA VAL A 270 -2.36 16.11 -15.54
C VAL A 270 -2.37 15.16 -16.72
N ASN A 271 -1.19 14.92 -17.30
CA ASN A 271 -1.01 13.97 -18.38
C ASN A 271 -1.11 12.53 -17.88
N LYS A 272 -1.38 11.59 -18.80
CA LYS A 272 -1.26 10.16 -18.50
C LYS A 272 0.14 9.86 -17.94
N PRO A 273 0.26 9.05 -16.88
CA PRO A 273 1.56 8.71 -16.32
C PRO A 273 2.46 8.02 -17.35
N VAL A 274 3.76 8.31 -17.27
CA VAL A 274 4.79 7.69 -18.10
C VAL A 274 5.56 6.66 -17.28
N TRP A 275 5.58 5.42 -17.76
CA TRP A 275 6.37 4.36 -17.16
C TRP A 275 7.77 4.37 -17.76
N LEU A 276 8.76 4.80 -16.97
CA LEU A 276 10.16 4.75 -17.33
C LEU A 276 10.75 3.37 -17.06
N GLN A 277 11.78 3.00 -17.82
CA GLN A 277 12.59 1.82 -17.50
C GLN A 277 13.11 1.85 -16.06
N ARG A 278 13.35 0.65 -15.50
CA ARG A 278 13.87 0.49 -14.14
C ARG A 278 15.16 1.30 -13.97
N ASN A 279 15.30 1.97 -12.83
CA ASN A 279 16.47 2.78 -12.47
C ASN A 279 16.77 3.97 -13.41
N ALA A 280 15.84 4.36 -14.29
CA ALA A 280 16.00 5.55 -15.14
C ALA A 280 16.09 6.85 -14.33
N ILE A 281 15.48 6.87 -13.13
CA ILE A 281 15.58 7.93 -12.13
C ILE A 281 15.95 7.29 -10.80
N ARG A 282 16.91 7.88 -10.09
CA ARG A 282 17.32 7.54 -8.73
C ARG A 282 16.65 8.48 -7.75
N CYS A 283 15.95 7.89 -6.78
CA CYS A 283 15.28 8.60 -5.71
C CYS A 283 15.83 8.15 -4.34
N ASP A 284 15.77 9.05 -3.36
CA ASP A 284 16.17 8.78 -1.97
C ASP A 284 15.16 9.43 -1.01
N ALA A 285 14.72 8.68 0.00
CA ALA A 285 13.80 9.16 1.04
C ALA A 285 14.41 10.27 1.93
N ASN A 286 15.74 10.39 1.94
CA ASN A 286 16.52 11.43 2.61
C ASN A 286 17.42 12.15 1.59
N TRP A 287 16.81 12.65 0.52
CA TRP A 287 17.52 13.27 -0.59
C TRP A 287 18.45 14.40 -0.10
N GLN A 288 19.75 14.22 -0.34
CA GLN A 288 20.81 15.15 0.05
C GLN A 288 20.79 15.51 1.56
N GLY A 289 20.33 14.61 2.43
CA GLY A 289 20.30 14.81 3.88
C GLY A 289 19.18 15.74 4.37
N GLN A 290 18.18 16.02 3.54
CA GLN A 290 17.11 16.99 3.87
C GLN A 290 15.91 16.38 4.62
N GLY A 291 15.94 15.07 4.91
CA GLY A 291 14.88 14.35 5.61
C GLY A 291 13.58 14.19 4.82
N ARG A 292 13.65 14.30 3.49
CA ARG A 292 12.51 14.26 2.56
C ARG A 292 12.86 13.59 1.24
N LEU A 293 11.82 13.14 0.54
CA LEU A 293 11.95 12.49 -0.75
C LEU A 293 12.45 13.49 -1.82
N GLY A 294 13.35 13.01 -2.67
CA GLY A 294 13.81 13.70 -3.85
C GLY A 294 14.51 12.74 -4.81
N CYS A 295 14.71 13.20 -6.05
CA CYS A 295 15.29 12.39 -7.11
C CYS A 295 16.21 13.19 -8.02
N ASN A 296 17.03 12.49 -8.82
CA ASN A 296 17.92 13.10 -9.79
C ASN A 296 17.18 13.45 -11.11
N ILE A 297 16.44 14.55 -11.09
CA ILE A 297 15.53 14.94 -12.17
C ILE A 297 16.23 15.49 -13.43
N GLU A 298 17.54 15.78 -13.38
CA GLU A 298 18.31 16.26 -14.53
C GLU A 298 18.33 15.28 -15.71
N VAL A 299 18.11 13.99 -15.45
CA VAL A 299 18.00 12.96 -16.50
C VAL A 299 16.78 13.17 -17.39
N LEU A 300 15.75 13.87 -16.91
CA LEU A 300 14.54 14.17 -17.66
C LEU A 300 14.69 15.37 -18.59
N GLU A 301 15.81 16.09 -18.54
CA GLU A 301 16.07 17.29 -19.33
C GLU A 301 15.73 17.16 -20.83
N PRO A 302 16.12 16.07 -21.53
CA PRO A 302 15.76 15.87 -22.94
C PRO A 302 14.26 15.71 -23.15
N VAL A 303 13.56 15.09 -22.20
CA VAL A 303 12.11 14.87 -22.25
C VAL A 303 11.36 16.17 -21.99
N VAL A 304 11.82 16.97 -21.02
CA VAL A 304 11.25 18.30 -20.71
C VAL A 304 11.32 19.20 -21.95
N ARG A 305 12.46 19.21 -22.66
CA ARG A 305 12.63 19.99 -23.89
C ARG A 305 11.62 19.62 -24.99
N GLN A 306 11.36 18.32 -25.15
CA GLN A 306 10.62 17.80 -26.30
C GLN A 306 9.11 17.70 -26.07
N ARG A 307 8.69 17.53 -24.82
CA ARG A 307 7.28 17.35 -24.44
C ARG A 307 6.65 18.58 -23.79
N GLN A 308 7.44 19.60 -23.49
CA GLN A 308 6.99 20.94 -23.05
C GLN A 308 6.04 20.97 -21.85
N PHE A 309 6.06 19.95 -20.99
CA PHE A 309 5.34 20.02 -19.71
C PHE A 309 6.04 21.01 -18.76
N THR A 310 5.25 21.63 -17.89
CA THR A 310 5.72 22.67 -16.95
C THR A 310 6.08 22.11 -15.59
N HIS A 311 5.45 21.01 -15.18
CA HIS A 311 5.56 20.43 -13.85
C HIS A 311 5.69 18.90 -13.96
N ALA A 312 6.36 18.28 -13.01
CA ALA A 312 6.49 16.83 -12.94
C ALA A 312 5.99 16.28 -11.60
N VAL A 313 5.49 15.04 -11.62
CA VAL A 313 5.27 14.23 -10.43
C VAL A 313 6.13 12.99 -10.54
N ILE A 314 6.97 12.71 -9.56
CA ILE A 314 7.82 11.51 -9.55
C ILE A 314 7.32 10.57 -8.44
N LEU A 315 6.90 9.38 -8.83
CA LEU A 315 6.49 8.32 -7.91
C LEU A 315 7.72 7.48 -7.54
N ALA A 316 7.97 7.32 -6.24
CA ALA A 316 9.05 6.55 -5.68
C ALA A 316 8.53 5.45 -4.74
N LYS A 317 9.43 4.55 -4.30
CA LYS A 317 9.08 3.44 -3.41
C LYS A 317 8.65 3.88 -2.02
N SER A 318 9.33 4.88 -1.47
CA SER A 318 9.13 5.31 -0.08
C SER A 318 9.74 6.68 0.14
N GLY A 319 9.14 7.49 0.97
CA GLY A 319 9.71 8.75 1.45
C GLY A 319 8.62 9.76 1.76
N LYS A 320 8.97 10.85 2.45
CA LYS A 320 7.99 11.89 2.73
C LYS A 320 7.73 12.72 1.49
N ALA A 321 6.45 12.84 1.11
CA ALA A 321 5.97 13.70 0.03
C ALA A 321 6.57 15.12 0.14
N ASN A 322 6.86 15.72 -1.02
CA ASN A 322 7.51 17.01 -1.07
C ASN A 322 7.35 17.67 -2.45
N VAL A 323 7.23 19.00 -2.46
CA VAL A 323 7.37 19.81 -3.66
C VAL A 323 8.65 20.64 -3.64
N ASN A 324 9.36 20.63 -4.77
CA ASN A 324 10.46 21.53 -5.04
C ASN A 324 10.37 22.04 -6.48
N ASN A 325 10.21 23.36 -6.67
CA ASN A 325 10.34 24.06 -7.95
C ASN A 325 9.70 23.35 -9.16
N GLY A 326 8.41 23.05 -9.06
CA GLY A 326 7.64 22.44 -10.15
C GLY A 326 7.78 20.93 -10.26
N VAL A 327 8.46 20.29 -9.31
CA VAL A 327 8.50 18.85 -9.17
C VAL A 327 7.89 18.45 -7.84
N MET A 328 6.89 17.58 -7.92
CA MET A 328 6.28 16.89 -6.80
C MET A 328 6.88 15.49 -6.70
N TYR A 329 7.20 15.06 -5.49
CA TYR A 329 7.64 13.71 -5.18
C TYR A 329 6.60 13.06 -4.29
N LEU A 330 6.16 11.87 -4.68
CA LEU A 330 5.20 11.05 -3.94
C LEU A 330 5.75 9.64 -3.82
N ASP A 331 5.34 8.90 -2.80
CA ASP A 331 5.61 7.48 -2.67
C ASP A 331 4.38 6.60 -2.98
N VAL A 332 4.56 5.27 -2.96
CA VAL A 332 3.48 4.31 -3.25
C VAL A 332 2.38 4.29 -2.18
N GLY A 333 2.66 4.80 -0.98
CA GLY A 333 1.72 4.90 0.14
C GLY A 333 0.95 6.23 0.17
N ASP A 334 1.46 7.28 -0.48
CA ASP A 334 0.81 8.59 -0.52
C ASP A 334 -0.57 8.53 -1.19
N THR A 335 -1.58 9.02 -0.49
CA THR A 335 -2.97 8.99 -0.97
C THR A 335 -3.25 10.12 -1.96
N TYR A 336 -4.41 10.06 -2.62
CA TYR A 336 -4.86 11.15 -3.49
C TYR A 336 -5.00 12.49 -2.77
N SER A 337 -5.37 12.49 -1.48
CA SER A 337 -5.45 13.73 -0.73
C SER A 337 -4.07 14.34 -0.46
N VAL A 338 -3.02 13.52 -0.30
CA VAL A 338 -1.63 14.00 -0.30
C VAL A 338 -1.28 14.61 -1.66
N PHE A 339 -1.61 13.95 -2.78
CA PHE A 339 -1.41 14.54 -4.11
C PHE A 339 -2.05 15.92 -4.24
N VAL A 340 -3.31 16.10 -3.82
CA VAL A 340 -4.00 17.39 -3.88
C VAL A 340 -3.38 18.44 -2.95
N HIS A 341 -2.90 18.03 -1.78
CA HIS A 341 -2.15 18.90 -0.86
C HIS A 341 -0.87 19.41 -1.52
N GLU A 342 -0.03 18.50 -2.03
CA GLU A 342 1.20 18.85 -2.72
C GLU A 342 0.94 19.68 -3.99
N LEU A 343 -0.17 19.43 -4.68
CA LEU A 343 -0.54 20.18 -5.88
C LEU A 343 -0.76 21.67 -5.57
N ALA A 344 -1.26 22.02 -4.39
CA ALA A 344 -1.43 23.41 -3.98
C ALA A 344 -0.09 24.12 -3.74
N HIS A 345 0.96 23.39 -3.36
CA HIS A 345 2.30 23.97 -3.25
C HIS A 345 2.87 24.43 -4.60
N PHE A 346 2.40 23.90 -5.74
CA PHE A 346 2.80 24.41 -7.07
C PHE A 346 2.41 25.87 -7.29
N VAL A 347 1.33 26.34 -6.66
CA VAL A 347 0.93 27.76 -6.70
C VAL A 347 1.38 28.55 -5.46
N GLY A 348 2.18 27.94 -4.60
CA GLY A 348 2.79 28.60 -3.46
C GLY A 348 1.95 28.62 -2.19
N PHE A 349 0.88 27.83 -2.09
CA PHE A 349 0.20 27.61 -0.80
C PHE A 349 1.21 27.07 0.20
N VAL A 350 1.02 27.42 1.48
CA VAL A 350 1.90 27.01 2.59
C VAL A 350 1.08 26.25 3.60
N ASP A 351 1.71 25.27 4.24
CA ASP A 351 1.09 24.46 5.28
C ASP A 351 0.55 25.29 6.44
N GLU A 352 -0.61 24.88 6.95
CA GLU A 352 -1.30 25.51 8.08
C GLU A 352 -0.92 24.86 9.42
N TYR A 353 -0.16 23.75 9.39
CA TYR A 353 0.44 23.14 10.57
C TYR A 353 1.82 23.73 10.89
N PRO A 354 2.35 23.58 12.12
CA PRO A 354 3.62 24.16 12.51
C PRO A 354 4.79 23.75 11.60
N LEU A 355 5.35 24.72 10.88
CA LEU A 355 6.54 24.52 10.05
C LEU A 355 7.79 24.37 10.91
N THR A 356 8.83 23.73 10.37
CA THR A 356 10.15 23.75 11.01
C THR A 356 10.66 25.19 11.15
N ARG A 357 11.52 25.45 12.15
CA ARG A 357 12.02 26.81 12.41
C ARG A 357 12.67 27.48 11.20
N SER A 358 13.37 26.71 10.35
CA SER A 358 13.99 27.25 9.13
C SER A 358 12.95 27.70 8.10
N PHE A 359 11.96 26.86 7.81
CA PHE A 359 10.89 27.21 6.86
C PHE A 359 9.98 28.31 7.40
N ALA A 360 9.63 28.28 8.69
CA ALA A 360 8.86 29.34 9.31
C ALA A 360 9.56 30.70 9.18
N LYS A 361 10.88 30.77 9.41
CA LYS A 361 11.65 32.01 9.20
C LYS A 361 11.58 32.50 7.76
N GLU A 362 11.64 31.60 6.78
CA GLU A 362 11.59 31.98 5.37
C GLU A 362 10.18 32.46 4.96
N TYR A 363 9.15 31.67 5.21
CA TYR A 363 7.79 31.94 4.75
C TYR A 363 7.10 33.07 5.54
N CYS A 364 7.23 33.05 6.86
CA CYS A 364 6.55 34.03 7.72
C CYS A 364 7.23 35.41 7.64
N ALA A 365 8.53 35.50 7.33
CA ALA A 365 9.21 36.78 7.12
C ALA A 365 8.89 37.40 5.75
N ARG A 366 8.81 36.58 4.70
CA ARG A 366 8.48 37.06 3.33
C ARG A 366 7.02 37.50 3.18
N LYS A 367 6.13 36.98 4.04
CA LYS A 367 4.68 37.27 4.02
C LYS A 367 4.03 37.07 2.65
N SER A 368 4.53 36.12 1.86
CA SER A 368 4.13 35.90 0.47
C SER A 368 3.25 34.66 0.27
N ALA A 369 2.86 33.98 1.35
CA ALA A 369 1.96 32.84 1.30
C ALA A 369 0.54 33.31 0.93
N PRO A 370 -0.08 32.81 -0.14
CA PRO A 370 -1.36 33.31 -0.63
C PRO A 370 -2.56 32.87 0.22
N ASN A 371 -2.41 31.81 1.01
CA ASN A 371 -3.43 31.26 1.90
C ASN A 371 -3.26 31.69 3.37
N LEU A 372 -2.32 32.60 3.67
CA LEU A 372 -2.03 33.04 5.03
C LEU A 372 -1.87 34.56 5.12
N VAL A 373 -2.15 35.11 6.28
CA VAL A 373 -1.79 36.48 6.67
C VAL A 373 -1.01 36.45 7.97
N PHE A 374 -0.05 37.36 8.13
CA PHE A 374 0.84 37.42 9.28
C PHE A 374 0.72 38.79 9.94
N LEU A 375 0.16 38.83 11.15
CA LEU A 375 0.05 40.08 11.90
C LEU A 375 1.40 40.38 12.57
N GLY A 376 1.83 41.64 12.49
CA GLY A 376 3.01 42.14 13.18
C GLY A 376 2.62 43.15 14.25
N ALA A 377 3.56 43.50 15.13
CA ALA A 377 3.36 44.36 16.31
C ALA A 377 2.79 45.77 16.01
N ILE A 378 2.79 46.21 14.74
CA ILE A 378 2.10 47.42 14.28
C ILE A 378 1.53 47.10 12.90
N THR A 379 0.22 46.93 12.76
CA THR A 379 -0.44 46.62 11.47
C THR A 379 -1.57 47.61 11.18
N TYR A 380 -1.20 48.77 10.62
CA TYR A 380 -2.15 49.76 10.06
C TYR A 380 -2.32 49.63 8.54
N ALA A 381 -1.67 48.65 7.90
CA ALA A 381 -1.83 48.39 6.47
C ALA A 381 -2.81 47.23 6.25
N PRO A 382 -3.81 47.36 5.36
CA PRO A 382 -4.51 46.19 4.87
C PRO A 382 -3.48 45.28 4.18
N LEU A 383 -3.35 44.06 4.69
CA LEU A 383 -2.46 43.07 4.07
C LEU A 383 -3.06 42.76 2.70
N ALA A 384 -2.29 42.87 1.62
CA ALA A 384 -2.77 42.67 0.24
C ALA A 384 -3.58 41.36 0.06
N ASN A 385 -3.26 40.31 0.84
CA ASN A 385 -4.05 39.08 0.88
C ASN A 385 -5.46 39.29 1.44
N ILE A 386 -5.66 40.08 2.49
CA ILE A 386 -6.99 40.39 3.05
C ILE A 386 -7.82 41.16 2.02
N GLU A 387 -7.27 42.18 1.38
CA GLU A 387 -7.97 42.93 0.33
C GLU A 387 -8.37 42.00 -0.82
N TYR A 388 -7.45 41.14 -1.24
CA TYR A 388 -7.72 40.17 -2.27
C TYR A 388 -8.79 39.15 -1.86
N TRP A 389 -8.72 38.61 -0.65
CA TRP A 389 -9.73 37.70 -0.12
C TRP A 389 -11.10 38.37 -0.03
N GLN A 390 -11.17 39.63 0.41
CA GLN A 390 -12.40 40.43 0.45
C GLN A 390 -12.99 40.69 -0.94
N SER A 391 -12.16 40.76 -1.98
CA SER A 391 -12.63 40.85 -3.37
C SER A 391 -13.29 39.56 -3.88
N ILE A 392 -13.00 38.42 -3.25
CA ILE A 392 -13.57 37.10 -3.57
C ILE A 392 -14.83 36.84 -2.76
N GLU A 393 -14.76 37.10 -1.45
CA GLU A 393 -15.82 36.80 -0.48
C GLU A 393 -15.88 37.92 0.55
N PHE A 394 -17.07 38.47 0.84
CA PHE A 394 -17.23 39.55 1.82
C PHE A 394 -18.40 39.27 2.78
N PRO A 395 -18.20 39.37 4.12
CA PRO A 395 -16.93 39.68 4.80
C PRO A 395 -16.03 38.44 4.99
N VAL A 396 -14.71 38.62 4.89
CA VAL A 396 -13.74 37.56 5.27
C VAL A 396 -13.51 37.59 6.78
N THR A 397 -13.67 36.43 7.42
CA THR A 397 -13.32 36.25 8.84
C THR A 397 -11.97 35.54 8.96
N LEU A 398 -11.11 36.03 9.87
CA LEU A 398 -9.78 35.48 10.10
C LEU A 398 -9.81 34.47 11.25
N TYR A 399 -9.20 33.31 11.02
CA TYR A 399 -9.05 32.25 12.02
C TYR A 399 -7.56 31.92 12.22
N PRO A 400 -7.12 31.61 13.45
CA PRO A 400 -5.71 31.30 13.71
C PRO A 400 -5.21 30.12 12.87
N ALA A 401 -4.01 30.27 12.30
CA ALA A 401 -3.23 29.22 11.65
C ALA A 401 -1.97 28.94 12.47
N ARG A 402 -1.52 27.68 12.49
CA ARG A 402 -0.40 27.23 13.33
C ARG A 402 0.95 27.26 12.62
N THR A 403 0.99 27.69 11.36
CA THR A 403 2.15 27.73 10.46
C THR A 403 3.42 28.25 11.13
N CYS A 404 3.34 29.39 11.83
CA CYS A 404 4.50 30.10 12.36
C CYS A 404 4.72 29.92 13.88
N ASN A 405 4.01 28.99 14.52
CA ASN A 405 4.06 28.79 15.98
C ASN A 405 5.48 28.57 16.50
N ASN A 406 6.32 27.86 15.74
CA ASN A 406 7.69 27.52 16.13
C ASN A 406 8.66 28.72 16.18
N ILE A 407 8.24 29.89 15.70
CA ILE A 407 8.99 31.15 15.77
C ILE A 407 8.21 32.27 16.50
N GLY A 408 7.05 31.94 17.08
CA GLY A 408 6.24 32.90 17.86
C GLY A 408 5.59 34.02 17.05
N VAL A 409 5.33 33.80 15.76
CA VAL A 409 4.62 34.77 14.90
C VAL A 409 3.17 34.31 14.75
N GLU A 410 2.22 35.24 14.91
CA GLU A 410 0.80 34.97 14.68
C GLU A 410 0.49 34.93 13.19
N SER A 411 -0.18 33.87 12.76
CA SER A 411 -0.66 33.68 11.40
C SER A 411 -2.14 33.35 11.37
N TYR A 412 -2.84 33.75 10.32
CA TYR A 412 -4.28 33.51 10.16
C TYR A 412 -4.63 33.02 8.76
N LYS A 413 -5.77 32.34 8.65
CA LYS A 413 -6.36 31.79 7.45
C LYS A 413 -7.85 32.17 7.34
N PRO A 414 -8.45 32.16 6.15
CA PRO A 414 -9.86 32.51 5.94
C PRO A 414 -10.79 31.27 6.09
N SER A 415 -10.55 30.41 7.08
CA SER A 415 -11.37 29.22 7.34
C SER A 415 -11.28 28.78 8.80
N ASP A 416 -12.43 28.55 9.43
CA ASP A 416 -12.58 28.02 10.79
C ASP A 416 -12.36 26.50 10.88
N ARG A 417 -12.51 25.80 9.75
CA ARG A 417 -12.33 24.35 9.66
C ARG A 417 -10.87 23.95 9.43
N ILE A 418 -10.57 22.71 9.81
CA ILE A 418 -9.33 22.03 9.40
C ILE A 418 -9.38 21.88 7.87
N THR A 419 -8.46 22.56 7.19
CA THR A 419 -8.36 22.54 5.72
C THR A 419 -7.41 21.44 5.28
N PHE A 420 -7.41 21.13 3.98
CA PHE A 420 -6.43 20.23 3.38
C PHE A 420 -4.97 20.71 3.52
N MET A 421 -4.73 22.00 3.76
CA MET A 421 -3.39 22.53 4.05
C MET A 421 -3.00 22.40 5.53
N GLU A 422 -3.96 22.17 6.43
CA GLU A 422 -3.69 21.88 7.85
C GLU A 422 -3.53 20.38 8.10
N ASN A 423 -4.35 19.56 7.43
CA ASN A 423 -4.26 18.12 7.43
C ASN A 423 -4.73 17.59 6.08
N HIS A 424 -3.86 16.90 5.34
CA HIS A 424 -4.19 16.34 4.04
C HIS A 424 -5.41 15.39 4.09
N ASP A 425 -5.63 14.67 5.20
CA ASP A 425 -6.79 13.77 5.35
C ASP A 425 -8.13 14.49 5.51
N ALA A 426 -8.14 15.79 5.84
CA ALA A 426 -9.38 16.54 6.01
C ALA A 426 -10.20 16.67 4.71
N ARG A 427 -9.55 16.55 3.55
CA ARG A 427 -10.10 16.68 2.17
C ARG A 427 -10.85 17.99 1.89
N TYR A 428 -11.12 18.81 2.88
CA TYR A 428 -11.87 20.05 2.77
C TYR A 428 -10.99 21.14 2.15
N ILE A 429 -11.40 21.60 0.96
CA ILE A 429 -10.82 22.76 0.29
C ILE A 429 -11.84 23.90 0.44
N PRO A 430 -11.53 24.97 1.19
CA PRO A 430 -12.38 26.15 1.28
C PRO A 430 -12.70 26.70 -0.13
N PRO A 431 -13.94 27.15 -0.41
CA PRO A 431 -14.28 27.77 -1.69
C PRO A 431 -13.37 28.95 -2.05
N ILE A 432 -13.02 29.78 -1.07
CA ILE A 432 -12.07 30.88 -1.24
C ILE A 432 -10.69 30.39 -1.71
N TYR A 433 -10.22 29.22 -1.25
CA TYR A 433 -8.95 28.63 -1.70
C TYR A 433 -9.00 28.21 -3.16
N LEU A 434 -10.13 27.68 -3.66
CA LEU A 434 -10.28 27.36 -5.09
C LEU A 434 -10.18 28.62 -5.96
N ASN A 435 -10.75 29.74 -5.51
CA ASN A 435 -10.68 31.03 -6.21
C ASN A 435 -9.26 31.61 -6.20
N ILE A 436 -8.59 31.61 -5.04
CA ILE A 436 -7.18 32.01 -4.93
C ILE A 436 -6.31 31.15 -5.85
N TRP A 437 -6.48 29.83 -5.80
CA TRP A 437 -5.73 28.87 -6.61
C TRP A 437 -5.92 29.13 -8.10
N ARG A 438 -7.16 29.28 -8.57
CA ARG A 438 -7.44 29.60 -9.98
C ARG A 438 -6.74 30.89 -10.42
N SER A 439 -6.80 31.94 -9.61
CA SER A 439 -6.16 33.22 -9.92
C SER A 439 -4.64 33.09 -10.04
N LEU A 440 -4.00 32.42 -9.08
CA LEU A 440 -2.55 32.16 -9.11
C LEU A 440 -2.15 31.31 -10.32
N LEU A 441 -2.98 30.36 -10.74
CA LEU A 441 -2.71 29.60 -11.97
C LEU A 441 -2.74 30.49 -13.22
N ASN A 442 -3.60 31.51 -13.23
CA ASN A 442 -3.69 32.48 -14.32
C ASN A 442 -2.66 33.61 -14.23
N ASP A 443 -1.89 33.71 -13.14
CA ASP A 443 -0.75 34.63 -13.02
C ASP A 443 0.55 33.91 -13.44
N PRO A 444 1.14 34.25 -14.61
CA PRO A 444 2.42 33.70 -15.03
C PRO A 444 3.54 33.95 -14.02
N LYS A 445 3.49 35.05 -13.27
CA LYS A 445 4.54 35.39 -12.29
C LYS A 445 4.51 34.47 -11.07
N ALA A 446 3.37 33.89 -10.73
CA ALA A 446 3.20 32.95 -9.63
C ALA A 446 3.69 31.53 -9.96
N GLN A 447 3.86 31.20 -11.25
CA GLN A 447 4.26 29.86 -11.69
C GLN A 447 5.69 29.49 -11.27
N ARG A 448 5.87 28.25 -10.83
CA ARG A 448 7.16 27.67 -10.43
C ARG A 448 7.45 26.39 -11.23
N PRO A 449 7.77 26.48 -12.53
CA PRO A 449 7.96 25.31 -13.38
C PRO A 449 9.29 24.58 -13.13
N ILE A 450 9.35 23.33 -13.59
CA ILE A 450 10.53 22.44 -13.53
C ILE A 450 11.81 23.08 -14.12
N ALA A 451 11.66 24.04 -15.03
CA ALA A 451 12.79 24.80 -15.58
C ALA A 451 13.67 25.44 -14.50
N MET A 452 13.09 25.86 -13.36
CA MET A 452 13.87 26.40 -12.23
C MET A 452 14.77 25.34 -11.58
N ASN A 453 14.27 24.11 -11.42
CA ASN A 453 15.09 23.00 -10.93
C ASN A 453 16.28 22.70 -11.86
N LEU A 454 16.03 22.66 -13.17
CA LEU A 454 17.07 22.39 -14.17
C LEU A 454 18.11 23.52 -14.21
N PHE A 455 17.67 24.77 -14.13
CA PHE A 455 18.57 25.92 -13.99
C PHE A 455 19.48 25.78 -12.76
N GLN A 456 18.89 25.58 -11.56
CA GLN A 456 19.66 25.46 -10.31
C GLN A 456 20.65 24.29 -10.33
N HIS A 457 20.25 23.16 -10.95
CA HIS A 457 21.14 22.02 -11.12
C HIS A 457 22.36 22.38 -11.97
N TYR A 458 22.16 22.95 -13.18
CA TYR A 458 23.26 23.27 -14.08
C TYR A 458 24.11 24.44 -13.59
N GLU A 459 23.52 25.41 -12.89
CA GLU A 459 24.24 26.49 -12.20
C GLU A 459 25.21 25.91 -11.16
N LYS A 460 24.71 25.02 -10.29
CA LYS A 460 25.55 24.35 -9.27
C LYS A 460 26.63 23.46 -9.89
N ALA A 461 26.36 22.88 -11.06
CA ALA A 461 27.32 22.06 -11.80
C ALA A 461 28.34 22.90 -12.62
N GLY A 462 28.21 24.23 -12.66
CA GLY A 462 29.08 25.10 -13.44
C GLY A 462 28.83 25.08 -14.95
N ASN A 463 27.73 24.48 -15.42
CA ASN A 463 27.37 24.46 -16.84
C ASN A 463 26.56 25.71 -17.20
N THR A 464 27.27 26.80 -17.50
CA THR A 464 26.68 28.13 -17.76
C THR A 464 25.75 28.16 -18.97
N GLU A 465 26.05 27.41 -20.04
CA GLU A 465 25.23 27.34 -21.25
C GLU A 465 23.85 26.74 -20.96
N LYS A 466 23.81 25.57 -20.32
CA LYS A 466 22.54 24.92 -19.96
C LYS A 466 21.79 25.69 -18.88
N ALA A 467 22.49 26.28 -17.91
CA ALA A 467 21.86 27.13 -16.91
C ALA A 467 21.18 28.34 -17.58
N ALA A 468 21.87 29.06 -18.46
CA ALA A 468 21.30 30.19 -19.19
C ALA A 468 20.07 29.79 -20.04
N TYR A 469 20.14 28.64 -20.70
CA TYR A 469 19.00 28.08 -21.44
C TYR A 469 17.78 27.88 -20.53
N TRP A 470 17.92 27.17 -19.42
CA TRP A 470 16.79 26.86 -18.53
C TRP A 470 16.26 28.09 -17.80
N LEU A 471 17.13 29.06 -17.48
CA LEU A 471 16.71 30.35 -16.95
C LEU A 471 15.88 31.13 -17.97
N ASN A 472 16.24 31.09 -19.26
CA ASN A 472 15.44 31.70 -20.32
C ASN A 472 14.07 31.04 -20.46
N ILE A 473 14.01 29.70 -20.48
CA ILE A 473 12.74 28.95 -20.50
C ILE A 473 11.87 29.33 -19.28
N PHE A 474 12.45 29.37 -18.08
CA PHE A 474 11.74 29.80 -16.87
C PHE A 474 11.18 31.22 -17.01
N ARG A 475 11.97 32.18 -17.54
CA ARG A 475 11.52 33.55 -17.77
C ARG A 475 10.40 33.61 -18.80
N GLN A 476 10.52 32.88 -19.92
CA GLN A 476 9.49 32.81 -20.96
C GLN A 476 8.18 32.28 -20.38
N GLN A 477 8.22 31.18 -19.62
CA GLN A 477 7.02 30.61 -18.97
C GLN A 477 6.36 31.57 -17.97
N ARG A 478 7.10 32.53 -17.40
CA ARG A 478 6.59 33.57 -16.50
C ARG A 478 6.28 34.91 -17.19
N ALA A 479 6.57 35.05 -18.48
CA ALA A 479 6.42 36.30 -19.25
C ALA A 479 5.23 36.28 -20.22
N ILE A 480 4.50 35.17 -20.38
CA ILE A 480 3.34 35.08 -21.29
C ILE A 480 2.16 35.86 -20.72
N THR A 481 2.20 37.18 -20.93
CA THR A 481 1.10 38.15 -21.12
C THR A 481 1.76 39.47 -21.56
N ALA A 482 2.19 39.57 -22.82
CA ALA A 482 2.60 40.85 -23.43
C ALA A 482 2.55 40.88 -24.97
N THR A 483 1.89 39.93 -25.64
CA THR A 483 1.73 39.98 -27.10
C THR A 483 0.39 39.37 -27.49
N GLU A 484 -0.66 40.17 -27.41
CA GLU A 484 -1.88 40.14 -28.23
C GLU A 484 -2.71 41.35 -27.79
N ASP A 485 -2.21 42.54 -28.17
CA ASP A 485 -2.97 43.76 -28.48
C ASP A 485 -1.95 44.92 -28.54
N SER A 486 -1.30 45.03 -29.69
CA SER A 486 -0.69 46.28 -30.12
C SER A 486 -0.84 46.38 -31.63
N ASP A 487 -2.08 46.58 -32.06
CA ASP A 487 -2.34 47.27 -33.31
C ASP A 487 -3.43 48.30 -33.03
N ASP A 488 -3.00 49.43 -32.48
CA ASP A 488 -3.64 50.71 -32.77
C ASP A 488 -2.54 51.76 -32.81
N THR A 489 -2.09 51.97 -34.03
CA THR A 489 -1.34 53.15 -34.45
C THR A 489 -2.28 54.35 -34.39
N VAL A 490 -2.07 55.26 -33.45
CA VAL A 490 -2.49 56.65 -33.62
C VAL A 490 -1.36 57.58 -33.18
N ASP A 491 -0.66 58.09 -34.18
CA ASP A 491 0.08 59.34 -34.13
C ASP A 491 -0.82 60.47 -33.60
N ALA A 492 -0.37 61.21 -32.58
CA ALA A 492 -0.51 62.67 -32.50
C ALA A 492 0.23 63.25 -31.27
N ASN A 493 1.42 63.78 -31.54
CA ASN A 493 1.86 65.13 -31.17
C ASN A 493 0.88 65.98 -30.30
N ILE A 494 1.35 66.54 -29.17
CA ILE A 494 1.43 68.00 -28.86
C ILE A 494 1.65 68.25 -27.35
N SER A 495 2.72 69.02 -27.09
CA SER A 495 2.96 70.08 -26.09
C SER A 495 2.62 69.92 -24.60
N ALA A 496 3.66 70.25 -23.82
CA ALA A 496 3.64 70.94 -22.53
C ALA A 496 2.44 71.90 -22.32
N ASP A 497 1.85 71.78 -21.13
CA ASP A 497 1.78 72.83 -20.11
C ASP A 497 1.83 72.18 -18.71
#